data_AF-A0A285UZ53-F1
#
_entry.id   AF-A0A285UZ53-F1
#
_cell.length_a   1.000
_cell.length_b   1.000
_cell.length_c   1.000
_cell.angle_alpha   90.00
_cell.angle_beta   90.00
_cell.angle_gamma   90.00
#
_symmetry.space_group_name_H-M   'P 1'
#
loop_
_entity.id
_entity.type
_entity.pdbx_description
1 polymer ?
#
loop_
_entity_poly.entity_id
_entity_poly.type
_entity_poly.pdbx_seq_one_letter_code
_entity_poly.pdbx_strand_id
1 'polypeptide(L)'
;MPCHTFREAISARLDGEPLGMPARALDDHLGSCAACATWSDRAERATRRARLAPAPPVPDLTGAVLAALPRELPGAAAAARARLVDTALRFALLAVGVAQAGIAWPVLVTGAGAMSAPAHMAHETGAWNLAVAAALLAVAAGPRLAAGALTALGSLAVLLLPVTLADLGAGHVHLDRAVAHLLLLAGALLVAAVAWRGSRRRMPVAVHGRRVPA
;
A
#
# COMPACT_ATOMS: atom_id res chain seq x y z
N MET A 1 -50.81 -12.11 9.35
CA MET A 1 -49.86 -11.57 10.35
C MET A 1 -50.50 -10.39 11.06
N PRO A 2 -50.22 -10.17 12.36
CA PRO A 2 -50.79 -9.06 13.10
C PRO A 2 -50.22 -7.71 12.60
N CYS A 3 -51.04 -6.66 12.62
CA CYS A 3 -50.66 -5.34 12.11
C CYS A 3 -49.43 -4.73 12.81
N HIS A 4 -49.08 -5.18 14.02
CA HIS A 4 -47.91 -4.68 14.73
C HIS A 4 -46.60 -4.99 14.00
N THR A 5 -46.44 -6.21 13.45
CA THR A 5 -45.22 -6.62 12.74
C THR A 5 -45.00 -5.79 11.47
N PHE A 6 -46.08 -5.43 10.78
CA PHE A 6 -46.00 -4.54 9.62
C PHE A 6 -45.63 -3.12 10.02
N ARG A 7 -46.12 -2.62 11.17
CA ARG A 7 -45.72 -1.29 11.68
C ARG A 7 -44.23 -1.23 12.04
N GLU A 8 -43.69 -2.30 12.62
CA GLU A 8 -42.24 -2.43 12.85
C GLU A 8 -41.47 -2.41 11.53
N ALA A 9 -41.92 -3.16 10.52
CA ALA A 9 -41.29 -3.17 9.19
C ALA A 9 -41.37 -1.80 8.49
N ILE A 10 -42.49 -1.06 8.64
CA ILE A 10 -42.60 0.32 8.14
C ILE A 10 -41.63 1.25 8.88
N SER A 11 -41.48 1.11 10.21
CA SER A 11 -40.50 1.88 10.97
C SER A 11 -39.07 1.60 10.48
N ALA A 12 -38.70 0.32 10.33
CA ALA A 12 -37.40 -0.07 9.80
C ALA A 12 -37.16 0.52 8.40
N ARG A 13 -38.19 0.52 7.52
CA ARG A 13 -38.12 1.15 6.19
C ARG A 13 -37.79 2.64 6.27
N LEU A 14 -38.36 3.37 7.24
CA LEU A 14 -38.11 4.81 7.42
C LEU A 14 -36.69 5.13 7.92
N ASP A 15 -36.06 4.18 8.61
CA ASP A 15 -34.70 4.32 9.12
C ASP A 15 -33.63 3.71 8.20
N GLY A 16 -34.04 3.04 7.12
CA GLY A 16 -33.14 2.36 6.20
C GLY A 16 -32.61 1.03 6.76
N GLU A 17 -33.27 0.48 7.77
CA GLU A 17 -32.93 -0.77 8.45
C GLU A 17 -33.59 -1.99 7.77
N PRO A 18 -33.08 -3.21 8.01
CA PRO A 18 -33.70 -4.43 7.49
C PRO A 18 -35.14 -4.60 7.95
N LEU A 19 -36.05 -4.87 7.00
CA LEU A 19 -37.51 -4.92 7.25
C LEU A 19 -37.97 -6.06 8.17
N GLY A 20 -37.15 -7.09 8.38
CA GLY A 20 -37.57 -8.33 9.05
C GLY A 20 -38.59 -9.17 8.27
N MET A 21 -38.93 -8.77 7.05
CA MET A 21 -39.86 -9.48 6.16
C MET A 21 -39.62 -9.14 4.68
N PRO A 22 -40.18 -9.91 3.73
CA PRO A 22 -40.09 -9.58 2.30
C PRO A 22 -40.77 -8.23 1.99
N ALA A 23 -40.11 -7.36 1.24
CA ALA A 23 -40.65 -6.03 0.89
C ALA A 23 -42.03 -6.12 0.22
N ARG A 24 -42.21 -7.09 -0.69
CA ARG A 24 -43.48 -7.36 -1.35
C ARG A 24 -44.61 -7.67 -0.36
N ALA A 25 -44.33 -8.44 0.70
CA ALA A 25 -45.34 -8.76 1.70
C ALA A 25 -45.79 -7.52 2.48
N LEU A 26 -44.88 -6.59 2.74
CA LEU A 26 -45.21 -5.29 3.34
C LEU A 26 -46.04 -4.43 2.37
N ASP A 27 -45.67 -4.37 1.09
CA ASP A 27 -46.38 -3.58 0.08
C ASP A 27 -47.81 -4.13 -0.17
N ASP A 28 -47.97 -5.46 -0.24
CA ASP A 28 -49.27 -6.13 -0.35
C ASP A 28 -50.17 -5.82 0.88
N HIS A 29 -49.58 -5.73 2.08
CA HIS A 29 -50.32 -5.36 3.28
C HIS A 29 -50.75 -3.89 3.29
N LEU A 30 -49.88 -2.98 2.83
CA LEU A 30 -50.21 -1.57 2.70
C LEU A 30 -51.33 -1.35 1.66
N GLY A 31 -51.38 -2.17 0.61
CA GLY A 31 -52.46 -2.15 -0.39
C GLY A 31 -53.81 -2.68 0.11
N SER A 32 -53.83 -3.52 1.16
CA SER A 32 -55.04 -4.18 1.66
C SER A 32 -55.52 -3.69 3.03
N CYS A 33 -54.68 -3.01 3.80
CA CYS A 33 -54.99 -2.55 5.16
C CYS A 33 -54.95 -1.02 5.28
N ALA A 34 -56.13 -0.38 5.21
CA ALA A 34 -56.26 1.07 5.32
C ALA A 34 -55.70 1.66 6.64
N ALA A 35 -55.77 0.90 7.74
CA ALA A 35 -55.22 1.31 9.04
C ALA A 35 -53.68 1.40 9.01
N CYS A 36 -53.01 0.46 8.34
CA CYS A 36 -51.55 0.46 8.20
C CYS A 36 -51.07 1.48 7.16
N ALA A 37 -51.81 1.67 6.06
CA ALA A 37 -51.55 2.76 5.10
C ALA A 37 -51.61 4.13 5.79
N THR A 38 -52.70 4.40 6.54
CA THR A 38 -52.84 5.64 7.32
C THR A 38 -51.74 5.81 8.36
N TRP A 39 -51.30 4.71 8.97
CA TRP A 39 -50.21 4.73 9.94
C TRP A 39 -48.87 5.09 9.27
N SER A 40 -48.54 4.47 8.13
CA SER A 40 -47.32 4.76 7.35
C SER A 40 -47.25 6.24 7.00
N ASP A 41 -48.33 6.77 6.46
CA ASP A 41 -48.53 8.17 6.14
C ASP A 41 -48.23 9.11 7.32
N ARG A 42 -48.72 8.76 8.51
CA ARG A 42 -48.49 9.54 9.73
C ARG A 42 -47.05 9.43 10.20
N ALA A 43 -46.46 8.23 10.14
CA ALA A 43 -45.08 7.98 10.50
C ALA A 43 -44.12 8.75 9.58
N GLU A 44 -44.33 8.72 8.26
CA GLU A 44 -43.56 9.51 7.28
C GLU A 44 -43.62 11.01 7.58
N ARG A 45 -44.81 11.54 7.85
CA ARG A 45 -44.97 12.96 8.23
C ARG A 45 -44.26 13.30 9.55
N ALA A 46 -44.30 12.42 10.54
CA ALA A 46 -43.59 12.61 11.80
C ALA A 46 -42.07 12.58 11.61
N THR A 47 -41.55 11.56 10.92
CA THR A 47 -40.13 11.41 10.58
C THR A 47 -39.62 12.60 9.78
N ARG A 48 -40.39 13.07 8.79
CA ARG A 48 -40.04 14.27 8.01
C ARG A 48 -39.94 15.51 8.90
N ARG A 49 -40.88 15.72 9.81
CA ARG A 49 -40.84 16.87 10.74
C ARG A 49 -39.65 16.79 11.69
N ALA A 50 -39.34 15.60 12.20
CA ALA A 50 -38.20 15.40 13.09
C ALA A 50 -36.86 15.62 12.36
N ARG A 51 -36.71 15.10 11.13
CA ARG A 51 -35.46 15.22 10.35
C ARG A 51 -35.23 16.60 9.77
N LEU A 52 -36.30 17.34 9.45
CA LEU A 52 -36.22 18.70 8.90
C LEU A 52 -36.38 19.80 9.95
N ALA A 53 -36.47 19.43 11.24
CA ALA A 53 -36.46 20.41 12.30
C ALA A 53 -35.12 21.17 12.29
N PRO A 54 -35.14 22.50 12.45
CA PRO A 54 -33.91 23.25 12.69
C PRO A 54 -33.15 22.61 13.85
N ALA A 55 -31.86 22.36 13.65
CA ALA A 55 -31.02 21.91 14.74
C ALA A 55 -31.07 22.97 15.85
N PRO A 56 -31.27 22.57 17.12
CA PRO A 56 -31.15 23.51 18.22
C PRO A 56 -29.74 24.13 18.21
N PRO A 57 -29.56 25.38 18.68
CA PRO A 57 -28.25 25.98 18.77
C PRO A 57 -27.37 25.12 19.68
N VAL A 58 -26.34 24.51 19.09
CA VAL A 58 -25.35 23.70 19.81
C VAL A 58 -24.13 24.59 20.08
N PRO A 59 -23.58 24.60 21.31
CA PRO A 59 -22.33 25.31 21.56
C PRO A 59 -21.20 24.73 20.70
N ASP A 60 -20.21 25.56 20.36
CA ASP A 60 -19.01 25.09 19.67
C ASP A 60 -18.22 24.13 20.58
N LEU A 61 -18.32 22.84 20.28
CA LEU A 61 -17.61 21.78 21.00
C LEU A 61 -16.22 21.51 20.43
N THR A 62 -15.77 22.23 19.38
CA THR A 62 -14.50 21.96 18.69
C THR A 62 -13.34 21.94 19.67
N GLY A 63 -13.24 22.94 20.55
CA GLY A 63 -12.18 23.00 21.57
C GLY A 63 -12.25 21.85 22.58
N ALA A 64 -13.46 21.51 23.05
CA ALA A 64 -13.67 20.43 24.01
C ALA A 64 -13.33 19.05 23.41
N VAL A 65 -13.73 18.82 22.15
CA VAL A 65 -13.42 17.59 21.41
C VAL A 65 -11.92 17.47 21.15
N LEU A 66 -11.28 18.56 20.68
CA LEU A 66 -9.82 18.56 20.44
C LEU A 66 -9.03 18.38 21.73
N ALA A 67 -9.49 18.94 22.85
CA ALA A 67 -8.86 18.77 24.16
C ALA A 67 -9.03 17.36 24.73
N ALA A 68 -10.09 16.64 24.35
CA ALA A 68 -10.36 15.27 24.76
C ALA A 68 -9.56 14.24 23.94
N LEU A 69 -8.97 14.63 22.81
CA LEU A 69 -8.11 13.75 22.03
C LEU A 69 -6.78 13.50 22.78
N PRO A 70 -6.25 12.27 22.74
CA PRO A 70 -4.92 12.00 23.26
C PRO A 70 -3.89 12.85 22.49
N ARG A 71 -2.94 13.46 23.23
CA ARG A 71 -1.85 14.29 22.65
C ARG A 71 -1.02 13.54 21.61
N GLU A 72 -0.96 12.21 21.72
CA GLU A 72 -0.34 11.33 20.75
C GLU A 72 -1.34 10.29 20.27
N LEU A 73 -1.54 10.23 18.96
CA LEU A 73 -2.33 9.17 18.34
C LEU A 73 -1.64 7.82 18.55
N PRO A 74 -2.36 6.76 18.95
CA PRO A 74 -1.82 5.42 19.03
C PRO A 74 -1.15 5.03 17.71
N GLY A 75 0.14 4.71 17.75
CA GLY A 75 0.91 4.34 16.55
C GLY A 75 1.61 5.49 15.82
N ALA A 76 1.54 6.74 16.29
CA ALA A 76 2.25 7.87 15.69
C ALA A 76 3.77 7.63 15.62
N ALA A 77 4.38 7.16 16.71
CA ALA A 77 5.81 6.81 16.75
C ALA A 77 6.16 5.67 15.78
N ALA A 78 5.29 4.66 15.65
CA ALA A 78 5.48 3.56 14.71
C ALA A 78 5.38 4.04 13.25
N ALA A 79 4.44 4.94 12.95
CA ALA A 79 4.30 5.56 11.64
C ALA A 79 5.51 6.45 11.30
N ALA A 80 6.00 7.24 12.25
CA ALA A 80 7.20 8.05 12.10
C ALA A 80 8.44 7.17 11.82
N ARG A 81 8.65 6.12 12.61
CA ARG A 81 9.73 5.14 12.39
C ARG A 81 9.60 4.47 11.02
N ALA A 82 8.38 4.12 10.60
CA ALA A 82 8.15 3.53 9.29
C ALA A 82 8.52 4.49 8.14
N ARG A 83 8.21 5.79 8.27
CA ARG A 83 8.62 6.82 7.30
C ARG A 83 10.13 7.03 7.28
N LEU A 84 10.79 7.03 8.44
CA LEU A 84 12.25 7.13 8.54
C LEU A 84 12.93 5.96 7.84
N VAL A 85 12.48 4.73 8.08
CA VAL A 85 13.02 3.54 7.41
C VAL A 85 12.82 3.60 5.90
N ASP A 86 11.64 4.01 5.43
CA ASP A 86 11.40 4.16 3.99
C ASP A 86 12.31 5.21 3.36
N THR A 87 12.51 6.33 4.05
CA THR A 87 13.39 7.41 3.61
C THR A 87 14.84 6.94 3.56
N ALA A 88 15.30 6.22 4.59
CA ALA A 88 16.63 5.63 4.64
C ALA A 88 16.85 4.61 3.50
N LEU A 89 15.88 3.74 3.21
CA LEU A 89 15.96 2.79 2.09
C LEU A 89 16.08 3.50 0.74
N ARG A 90 15.36 4.62 0.55
CA ARG A 90 15.44 5.42 -0.68
C ARG A 90 16.80 6.08 -0.83
N PHE A 91 17.35 6.65 0.24
CA PHE A 91 18.69 7.22 0.22
C PHE A 91 19.78 6.16 0.02
N ALA A 92 19.62 4.97 0.60
CA ALA A 92 20.53 3.85 0.37
C ALA A 92 20.49 3.40 -1.09
N LEU A 93 19.30 3.24 -1.69
CA LEU A 93 19.15 2.91 -3.12
C LEU A 93 19.72 4.00 -4.03
N LEU A 94 19.53 5.27 -3.67
CA LEU A 94 20.12 6.41 -4.39
C LEU A 94 21.65 6.31 -4.36
N ALA A 95 22.25 6.13 -3.18
CA ALA A 95 23.69 6.03 -3.02
C ALA A 95 24.28 4.84 -3.80
N VAL A 96 23.67 3.66 -3.66
CA VAL A 96 24.10 2.45 -4.40
C VAL A 96 23.92 2.64 -5.91
N GLY A 97 22.80 3.20 -6.35
CA GLY A 97 22.53 3.46 -7.77
C GLY A 97 23.53 4.46 -8.38
N VAL A 98 23.84 5.56 -7.68
CA VAL A 98 24.84 6.54 -8.13
C VAL A 98 26.23 5.92 -8.17
N ALA A 99 26.63 5.16 -7.15
CA ALA A 99 27.91 4.48 -7.12
C ALA A 99 28.04 3.44 -8.26
N GLN A 100 26.99 2.64 -8.49
CA GLN A 100 26.92 1.68 -9.59
C GLN A 100 27.04 2.37 -10.94
N ALA A 101 26.35 3.50 -11.15
CA ALA A 101 26.46 4.29 -12.37
C ALA A 101 27.87 4.84 -12.57
N GLY A 102 28.49 5.36 -11.50
CA GLY A 102 29.86 5.89 -11.55
C GLY A 102 30.89 4.84 -11.93
N ILE A 103 30.72 3.59 -11.49
CA ILE A 103 31.59 2.47 -11.87
C ILE A 103 31.29 1.99 -13.30
N ALA A 104 30.02 1.93 -13.69
CA ALA A 104 29.61 1.41 -14.99
C ALA A 104 29.89 2.37 -16.16
N TRP A 105 29.89 3.68 -15.89
CA TRP A 105 30.04 4.71 -16.92
C TRP A 105 31.38 4.64 -17.68
N PRO A 106 32.55 4.56 -17.01
CA PRO A 106 33.83 4.38 -17.71
C PRO A 106 33.89 3.08 -18.54
N VAL A 107 33.28 2.00 -18.05
CA VAL A 107 33.21 0.72 -18.79
C VAL A 107 32.45 0.90 -20.10
N LEU A 108 31.33 1.63 -20.07
CA LEU A 108 30.54 1.93 -21.27
C LEU A 108 31.32 2.80 -22.27
N VAL A 109 31.94 3.89 -21.79
CA VAL A 109 32.50 4.93 -22.68
C VAL A 109 33.89 4.57 -23.20
N THR A 110 34.70 3.91 -22.37
CA THR A 110 36.13 3.69 -22.65
C THR A 110 36.53 2.22 -22.61
N GLY A 111 35.63 1.32 -22.21
CA GLY A 111 35.97 -0.07 -21.91
C GLY A 111 36.85 -0.25 -20.68
N ALA A 112 37.09 0.82 -19.90
CA ALA A 112 37.95 0.78 -18.72
C ALA A 112 37.47 -0.28 -17.73
N GLY A 113 38.38 -1.17 -17.33
CA GLY A 113 38.08 -2.29 -16.45
C GLY A 113 37.47 -3.50 -17.14
N ALA A 114 37.17 -3.52 -18.44
CA ALA A 114 36.63 -4.70 -19.11
C ALA A 114 37.66 -5.84 -19.36
N MET A 115 38.82 -5.79 -18.70
CA MET A 115 39.94 -6.73 -18.92
C MET A 115 40.32 -6.81 -20.41
N SER A 116 40.81 -7.96 -20.88
CA SER A 116 41.08 -8.25 -22.29
C SER A 116 39.82 -8.56 -23.10
N ALA A 117 38.62 -8.17 -22.63
CA ALA A 117 37.38 -8.41 -23.36
C ALA A 117 37.35 -7.59 -24.67
N PRO A 118 36.73 -8.13 -25.73
CA PRO A 118 36.46 -7.36 -26.94
C PRO A 118 35.71 -6.06 -26.62
N ALA A 119 36.04 -4.97 -27.31
CA ALA A 119 35.45 -3.64 -27.05
C ALA A 119 33.91 -3.65 -27.10
N HIS A 120 33.31 -4.46 -27.99
CA HIS A 120 31.87 -4.64 -28.05
C HIS A 120 31.28 -5.19 -26.73
N MET A 121 31.89 -6.26 -26.19
CA MET A 121 31.48 -6.87 -24.92
C MET A 121 31.66 -5.89 -23.76
N ALA A 122 32.70 -5.05 -23.80
CA ALA A 122 32.93 -4.03 -22.79
C ALA A 122 31.80 -2.98 -22.77
N HIS A 123 31.43 -2.45 -23.94
CA HIS A 123 30.35 -1.47 -24.06
C HIS A 123 29.00 -2.07 -23.67
N GLU A 124 28.71 -3.30 -24.13
CA GLU A 124 27.49 -4.03 -23.75
C GLU A 124 27.42 -4.27 -22.23
N THR A 125 28.52 -4.72 -21.63
CA THR A 125 28.61 -4.92 -20.17
C THR A 125 28.39 -3.60 -19.41
N GLY A 126 28.99 -2.50 -19.89
CA GLY A 126 28.79 -1.17 -19.33
C GLY A 126 27.34 -0.71 -19.41
N ALA A 127 26.68 -0.92 -20.56
CA ALA A 127 25.28 -0.57 -20.78
C ALA A 127 24.36 -1.37 -19.84
N TRP A 128 24.60 -2.68 -19.68
CA TRP A 128 23.85 -3.53 -18.76
C TRP A 128 23.97 -3.06 -17.30
N ASN A 129 25.18 -2.72 -16.86
CA ASN A 129 25.40 -2.23 -15.50
C ASN A 129 24.79 -0.84 -15.26
N LEU A 130 24.78 0.03 -16.27
CA LEU A 130 24.05 1.31 -16.22
C LEU A 130 22.54 1.10 -16.17
N ALA A 131 22.00 0.08 -16.85
CA ALA A 131 20.58 -0.27 -16.75
C ALA A 131 20.23 -0.75 -15.33
N VAL A 132 21.09 -1.53 -14.67
CA VAL A 132 20.92 -1.88 -13.25
C VAL A 132 20.93 -0.63 -12.38
N ALA A 133 21.90 0.27 -12.56
CA ALA A 133 21.95 1.53 -11.82
C ALA A 133 20.66 2.35 -12.01
N ALA A 134 20.19 2.47 -13.25
CA ALA A 134 18.94 3.16 -13.57
C ALA A 134 17.73 2.52 -12.88
N ALA A 135 17.66 1.19 -12.81
CA ALA A 135 16.59 0.48 -12.10
C ALA A 135 16.61 0.79 -10.58
N LEU A 136 17.79 0.80 -9.95
CA LEU A 136 17.93 1.17 -8.53
C LEU A 136 17.47 2.62 -8.27
N LEU A 137 17.88 3.55 -9.13
CA LEU A 137 17.47 4.96 -9.06
C LEU A 137 15.96 5.13 -9.29
N ALA A 138 15.39 4.37 -10.22
CA ALA A 138 13.95 4.36 -10.48
C ALA A 138 13.16 3.88 -9.24
N VAL A 139 13.63 2.84 -8.55
CA VAL A 139 13.01 2.37 -7.30
C VAL A 139 13.18 3.39 -6.17
N ALA A 140 14.34 4.07 -6.08
CA ALA A 140 14.56 5.15 -5.12
C ALA A 140 13.57 6.32 -5.35
N ALA A 141 13.33 6.70 -6.61
CA ALA A 141 12.37 7.73 -6.99
C ALA A 141 10.92 7.26 -6.77
N GLY A 142 10.59 6.04 -7.19
CA GLY A 142 9.27 5.44 -7.15
C GLY A 142 9.27 4.02 -6.56
N PRO A 143 9.08 3.86 -5.22
CA PRO A 143 9.09 2.56 -4.55
C PRO A 143 8.08 1.53 -5.09
N ARG A 144 7.03 1.98 -5.77
CA ARG A 144 6.05 1.13 -6.46
C ARG A 144 6.68 0.23 -7.54
N LEU A 145 7.83 0.61 -8.08
CA LEU A 145 8.56 -0.14 -9.10
C LEU A 145 9.36 -1.32 -8.52
N ALA A 146 9.50 -1.39 -7.19
CA ALA A 146 10.35 -2.39 -6.53
C ALA A 146 9.97 -3.83 -6.87
N ALA A 147 8.67 -4.16 -6.92
CA ALA A 147 8.23 -5.53 -7.22
C ALA A 147 8.65 -5.97 -8.63
N GLY A 148 8.52 -5.10 -9.63
CA GLY A 148 8.95 -5.40 -11.00
C GLY A 148 10.48 -5.44 -11.13
N ALA A 149 11.17 -4.48 -10.52
CA ALA A 149 12.64 -4.45 -10.51
C ALA A 149 13.24 -5.67 -9.80
N LEU A 150 12.59 -6.17 -8.74
CA LEU A 150 13.04 -7.34 -7.99
C LEU A 150 13.10 -8.60 -8.85
N THR A 151 12.17 -8.79 -9.79
CA THR A 151 12.18 -9.96 -10.67
C THR A 151 13.46 -10.00 -11.51
N ALA A 152 13.84 -8.87 -12.13
CA ALA A 152 15.03 -8.79 -12.98
C ALA A 152 16.33 -8.73 -12.17
N LEU A 153 16.39 -7.90 -11.13
CA LEU A 153 17.60 -7.75 -10.31
C LEU A 153 17.85 -8.97 -9.42
N GLY A 154 16.79 -9.60 -8.93
CA GLY A 154 16.86 -10.83 -8.14
C GLY A 154 17.34 -12.01 -8.98
N SER A 155 16.80 -12.19 -10.20
CA SER A 155 17.28 -13.25 -11.09
C SER A 155 18.75 -13.04 -11.49
N LEU A 156 19.13 -11.81 -11.81
CA LEU A 156 20.52 -11.45 -12.08
C LEU A 156 21.43 -11.78 -10.89
N ALA A 157 21.05 -11.38 -9.67
CA ALA A 157 21.83 -11.65 -8.46
C ALA A 157 21.98 -13.16 -8.18
N VAL A 158 20.90 -13.93 -8.31
CA VAL A 158 20.91 -15.38 -8.08
C VAL A 158 21.78 -16.13 -9.09
N LEU A 159 21.76 -15.72 -10.37
CA LEU A 159 22.56 -16.35 -11.41
C LEU A 159 24.03 -15.93 -11.35
N LEU A 160 24.29 -14.65 -11.07
CA LEU A 160 25.64 -14.09 -11.09
C LEU A 160 26.49 -14.51 -9.88
N LEU A 161 25.86 -14.69 -8.71
CA LEU A 161 26.56 -15.06 -7.49
C LEU A 161 27.38 -16.36 -7.60
N PRO A 162 26.81 -17.52 -8.00
CA PRO A 162 27.57 -18.76 -8.12
C PRO A 162 28.65 -18.68 -9.20
N VAL A 163 28.37 -17.99 -10.32
CA VAL A 163 29.36 -17.79 -11.40
C VAL A 163 30.56 -17.01 -10.88
N THR A 164 30.32 -15.90 -10.18
CA THR A 164 31.39 -15.07 -9.60
C THR A 164 32.22 -15.85 -8.58
N LEU A 165 31.59 -16.67 -7.74
CA LEU A 165 32.30 -17.51 -6.77
C LEU A 165 33.16 -18.59 -7.46
N ALA A 166 32.63 -19.21 -8.51
CA ALA A 166 33.36 -20.21 -9.29
C ALA A 166 34.57 -19.57 -10.01
N ASP A 167 34.38 -18.42 -10.67
CA ASP A 167 35.45 -17.70 -11.36
C ASP A 167 36.53 -17.18 -10.41
N LEU A 168 36.14 -16.73 -9.21
CA LEU A 168 37.08 -16.33 -8.16
C LEU A 168 37.90 -17.53 -7.67
N GLY A 169 37.25 -18.69 -7.46
CA GLY A 169 37.93 -19.93 -7.07
C GLY A 169 38.85 -20.50 -8.15
N ALA A 170 38.51 -20.29 -9.43
CA ALA A 170 39.32 -20.67 -10.57
C ALA A 170 40.43 -19.65 -10.91
N GLY A 171 40.44 -18.48 -10.25
CA GLY A 171 41.40 -17.41 -10.53
C GLY A 171 41.15 -16.66 -11.85
N HIS A 172 39.98 -16.81 -12.45
CA HIS A 172 39.58 -16.12 -13.67
C HIS A 172 39.23 -14.64 -13.44
N VAL A 173 38.84 -14.31 -12.21
CA VAL A 173 38.43 -12.96 -11.81
C VAL A 173 39.22 -12.51 -10.58
N HIS A 174 39.67 -11.27 -10.61
CA HIS A 174 40.37 -10.64 -9.49
C HIS A 174 39.40 -10.21 -8.36
N LEU A 175 39.92 -10.12 -7.13
CA LEU A 175 39.11 -9.81 -5.95
C LEU A 175 38.46 -8.41 -6.01
N ASP A 176 39.16 -7.42 -6.55
CA ASP A 176 38.66 -6.06 -6.78
C ASP A 176 37.40 -6.06 -7.68
N ARG A 177 37.38 -6.91 -8.70
CA ARG A 177 36.23 -7.12 -9.58
C ARG A 177 35.07 -7.81 -8.84
N ALA A 178 35.37 -8.81 -8.02
CA ALA A 178 34.35 -9.48 -7.21
C ALA A 178 33.67 -8.51 -6.22
N VAL A 179 34.43 -7.57 -5.64
CA VAL A 179 33.91 -6.52 -4.74
C VAL A 179 32.93 -5.59 -5.45
N ALA A 180 33.10 -5.30 -6.75
CA ALA A 180 32.16 -4.47 -7.51
C ALA A 180 30.75 -5.11 -7.59
N HIS A 181 30.64 -6.44 -7.56
CA HIS A 181 29.35 -7.14 -7.54
C HIS A 181 28.60 -6.98 -6.22
N LEU A 182 29.26 -6.57 -5.13
CA LEU A 182 28.60 -6.32 -3.85
C LEU A 182 27.59 -5.17 -3.93
N LEU A 183 27.82 -4.16 -4.78
CA LEU A 183 26.85 -3.09 -5.01
C LEU A 183 25.56 -3.63 -5.66
N LEU A 184 25.70 -4.54 -6.62
CA LEU A 184 24.55 -5.19 -7.26
C LEU A 184 23.74 -6.00 -6.24
N LEU A 185 24.44 -6.81 -5.43
CA LEU A 185 23.80 -7.62 -4.38
C LEU A 185 23.12 -6.74 -3.33
N ALA A 186 23.79 -5.69 -2.86
CA ALA A 186 23.20 -4.72 -1.93
C ALA A 186 21.97 -4.04 -2.52
N GLY A 187 22.04 -3.62 -3.79
CA GLY A 187 20.92 -3.04 -4.52
C GLY A 187 19.73 -3.99 -4.61
N ALA A 188 19.96 -5.25 -4.98
CA ALA A 188 18.91 -6.27 -5.06
C ALA A 188 18.23 -6.52 -3.69
N LEU A 189 19.02 -6.60 -2.60
CA LEU A 189 18.50 -6.75 -1.24
C LEU A 189 17.69 -5.54 -0.78
N LEU A 190 18.14 -4.32 -1.10
CA LEU A 190 17.40 -3.09 -0.80
C LEU A 190 16.07 -3.04 -1.57
N VAL A 191 16.07 -3.41 -2.85
CA VAL A 191 14.83 -3.51 -3.65
C VAL A 191 13.88 -4.55 -3.05
N ALA A 192 14.40 -5.71 -2.62
CA ALA A 192 13.60 -6.73 -1.94
C ALA A 192 12.97 -6.20 -0.64
N ALA A 193 13.75 -5.47 0.17
CA ALA A 193 13.26 -4.85 1.40
C ALA A 193 12.14 -3.83 1.12
N VAL A 194 12.28 -3.01 0.09
CA VAL A 194 11.24 -2.05 -0.33
C VAL A 194 9.97 -2.77 -0.81
N ALA A 195 10.11 -3.79 -1.66
CA ALA A 195 8.99 -4.57 -2.18
C ALA A 195 8.18 -5.24 -1.05
N TRP A 196 8.89 -5.86 -0.10
CA TRP A 196 8.28 -6.54 1.04
C TRP A 196 7.56 -5.57 2.02
N ARG A 197 8.11 -4.37 2.23
CA ARG A 197 7.42 -3.34 3.02
C ARG A 197 6.16 -2.83 2.31
N GLY A 198 6.20 -2.72 0.98
CA GLY A 198 5.06 -2.34 0.16
C GLY A 198 3.90 -3.34 0.25
N SER A 199 4.19 -4.64 0.25
CA SER A 199 3.16 -5.68 0.36
C SER A 199 2.53 -5.72 1.76
N ARG A 200 3.32 -5.56 2.84
CA ARG A 200 2.81 -5.52 4.22
C ARG A 200 1.81 -4.39 4.49
N ARG A 201 1.93 -3.25 3.81
CA ARG A 201 1.00 -2.12 3.95
C ARG A 201 -0.34 -2.32 3.25
N ARG A 202 -0.38 -3.20 2.24
CA ARG A 202 -1.60 -3.47 1.47
C ARG A 202 -2.51 -4.51 2.12
N MET A 203 -2.05 -5.19 3.17
CA MET A 203 -2.88 -6.10 3.97
C MET A 203 -3.97 -5.31 4.70
N PRO A 204 -5.26 -5.48 4.38
CA PRO A 204 -6.34 -4.85 5.11
C PRO A 204 -6.29 -5.36 6.57
N VAL A 205 -6.32 -4.45 7.53
CA VAL A 205 -6.61 -4.84 8.91
C VAL A 205 -8.04 -5.36 8.90
N ALA A 206 -8.22 -6.67 9.07
CA ALA A 206 -9.53 -7.26 9.28
C ALA A 206 -10.12 -6.61 10.54
N VAL A 207 -11.06 -5.68 10.37
CA VAL A 207 -11.81 -5.10 11.47
C VAL A 207 -12.68 -6.22 12.01
N HIS A 208 -12.18 -6.95 13.00
CA HIS A 208 -13.01 -7.84 13.79
C HIS A 208 -14.11 -6.98 14.43
N GLY A 209 -15.34 -7.19 13.99
CA GLY A 209 -16.52 -6.50 14.49
C GLY A 209 -16.60 -6.66 16.00
N ARG A 210 -16.20 -5.60 16.72
CA ARG A 210 -16.53 -5.48 18.15
C ARG A 210 -18.05 -5.35 18.20
N ARG A 211 -18.71 -6.41 18.68
CA ARG A 211 -20.12 -6.36 19.06
C ARG A 211 -20.27 -5.20 20.05
N VAL A 212 -21.08 -4.21 19.68
CA VAL A 212 -21.52 -3.18 20.60
C VAL A 212 -22.46 -3.89 21.59
N PRO A 213 -22.15 -3.91 22.90
CA PRO A 213 -23.11 -4.42 23.88
C PRO A 213 -24.33 -3.49 23.88
N ALA A 214 -25.51 -4.10 23.72
CA ALA A 214 -26.80 -3.45 23.88
C ALA A 214 -27.06 -3.06 25.34
#